data_AF-A0A7C3J3Q0-F1
#
_entry.id   AF-A0A7C3J3Q0-F1
#
_cell.length_a   1.000
_cell.length_b   1.000
_cell.length_c   1.000
_cell.angle_alpha   90.00
_cell.angle_beta   90.00
_cell.angle_gamma   90.00
#
_symmetry.space_group_name_H-M   'P 1'
#
loop_
_entity.id
_entity.type
_entity.pdbx_description
1 polymer ?
#
loop_
_entity_poly.entity_id
_entity_poly.type
_entity_poly.pdbx_seq_one_letter_code
_entity_poly.pdbx_strand_id
1 'polypeptide(L)'
;MDIPQKDLARIVKYARAQCRDRCPSERDAEACVALIELCEVLGCEMPECYDETGGFSIGHFTSKIKEIEKRRGKPIKEVLEDFRSKGTKTLEDEIDFIDGEFAEKAIRAIRGREKH
;
A
#
# COMPACT_ATOMS: atom_id res chain seq x y z
N MET A 1 -16.44 -21.96 3.69
CA MET A 1 -17.13 -21.70 2.41
C MET A 1 -16.06 -21.75 1.36
N ASP A 2 -16.13 -22.73 0.46
CA ASP A 2 -15.06 -22.95 -0.52
C ASP A 2 -15.44 -22.24 -1.82
N ILE A 3 -14.66 -21.23 -2.19
CA ILE A 3 -14.82 -20.51 -3.47
C ILE A 3 -13.99 -21.26 -4.51
N PRO A 4 -14.58 -21.69 -5.65
CA PRO A 4 -13.81 -22.32 -6.72
C PRO A 4 -12.67 -21.40 -7.19
N GLN A 5 -11.47 -21.95 -7.40
CA GLN A 5 -10.28 -21.18 -7.80
C GLN A 5 -10.54 -20.30 -9.05
N LYS A 6 -11.30 -20.82 -10.01
CA LYS A 6 -11.69 -20.10 -11.23
C LYS A 6 -12.54 -18.86 -10.94
N ASP A 7 -13.42 -18.94 -9.95
CA ASP A 7 -14.28 -17.81 -9.56
C ASP A 7 -13.51 -16.80 -8.71
N LEU A 8 -12.60 -17.27 -7.86
CA LEU A 8 -11.67 -16.38 -7.16
C LEU A 8 -10.76 -15.60 -8.12
N ALA A 9 -10.24 -16.25 -9.17
CA ALA A 9 -9.45 -15.58 -10.20
C ALA A 9 -10.25 -14.50 -10.95
N ARG A 10 -11.55 -14.72 -11.18
CA ARG A 10 -12.45 -13.71 -11.77
C ARG A 10 -12.66 -12.51 -10.84
N ILE A 11 -12.81 -12.76 -9.54
CA ILE A 11 -12.90 -11.70 -8.52
C ILE A 11 -11.61 -10.90 -8.45
N VAL A 12 -10.45 -11.55 -8.44
CA VAL A 12 -9.13 -10.89 -8.46
C VAL A 12 -8.97 -10.03 -9.70
N LYS A 13 -9.36 -10.52 -10.88
CA LYS A 13 -9.36 -9.73 -12.12
C LYS A 13 -10.24 -8.48 -11.99
N TYR A 14 -11.42 -8.59 -11.39
CA TYR A 14 -12.31 -7.44 -11.15
C TYR A 14 -11.70 -6.44 -10.16
N ALA A 15 -11.13 -6.93 -9.05
CA ALA A 15 -10.46 -6.10 -8.06
C ALA A 15 -9.27 -5.32 -8.66
N ARG A 16 -8.51 -5.94 -9.57
CA ARG A 16 -7.42 -5.26 -10.30
C ARG A 16 -7.92 -4.11 -11.17
N ALA A 17 -9.06 -4.27 -11.84
CA ALA A 17 -9.66 -3.19 -12.63
C ALA A 17 -10.06 -2.01 -11.72
N GLN A 18 -10.71 -2.30 -10.58
CA GLN A 18 -11.04 -1.26 -9.59
C GLN A 18 -9.79 -0.57 -9.04
N CYS A 19 -8.72 -1.33 -8.77
CA CYS A 19 -7.44 -0.77 -8.32
C CYS A 19 -6.90 0.26 -9.32
N ARG A 20 -6.91 -0.07 -10.62
CA ARG A 20 -6.49 0.86 -11.67
C ARG A 20 -7.33 2.14 -11.70
N ASP A 21 -8.64 2.03 -11.53
CA ASP A 21 -9.55 3.17 -11.67
C ASP A 21 -9.60 4.08 -10.43
N ARG A 22 -9.29 3.55 -9.24
CA ARG A 22 -9.48 4.25 -7.96
C ARG A 22 -8.20 4.51 -7.16
N CYS A 23 -7.08 3.92 -7.54
CA CYS A 23 -5.80 4.20 -6.90
C CYS A 23 -5.32 5.62 -7.30
N PRO A 24 -4.83 6.44 -6.36
CA PRO A 24 -4.58 6.16 -4.94
C PRO A 24 -5.74 6.53 -3.99
N SER A 25 -6.83 7.12 -4.47
CA SER A 25 -7.89 7.71 -3.64
C SER A 25 -8.62 6.73 -2.72
N GLU A 26 -8.84 5.49 -3.17
CA GLU A 26 -9.51 4.44 -2.38
C GLU A 26 -8.53 3.33 -1.95
N ARG A 27 -7.22 3.62 -1.95
CA ARG A 27 -6.20 2.59 -1.64
C ARG A 27 -6.30 2.14 -0.19
N ASP A 28 -6.30 0.82 0.01
CA ASP A 28 -6.24 0.19 1.32
C ASP A 28 -5.07 -0.80 1.37
N ALA A 29 -4.17 -0.61 2.35
CA ALA A 29 -2.92 -1.35 2.37
C ALA A 29 -3.12 -2.85 2.63
N GLU A 30 -4.10 -3.23 3.45
CA GLU A 30 -4.39 -4.63 3.75
C GLU A 30 -4.97 -5.33 2.52
N ALA A 31 -5.93 -4.71 1.85
CA ALA A 31 -6.50 -5.20 0.61
C ALA A 31 -5.47 -5.26 -0.52
N CYS A 32 -4.55 -4.29 -0.62
CA CYS A 32 -3.47 -4.32 -1.61
C CYS A 32 -2.56 -5.53 -1.40
N VAL A 33 -2.08 -5.77 -0.18
CA VAL A 33 -1.22 -6.92 0.13
C VAL A 33 -1.97 -8.24 -0.13
N ALA A 34 -3.27 -8.31 0.21
CA ALA A 34 -4.15 -9.42 -0.14
C ALA A 34 -4.23 -9.69 -1.62
N LEU A 35 -4.39 -8.63 -2.41
CA LEU A 35 -4.51 -8.74 -3.85
C LEU A 35 -3.21 -9.26 -4.47
N ILE A 36 -2.04 -8.80 -4.01
CA ILE A 36 -0.75 -9.26 -4.51
C ILE A 36 -0.57 -10.76 -4.26
N GLU A 37 -0.74 -11.21 -3.02
CA GLU A 37 -0.60 -12.64 -2.67
C GLU A 37 -1.58 -13.51 -3.45
N LEU A 38 -2.83 -13.06 -3.61
CA LEU A 38 -3.81 -13.78 -4.42
C LEU A 38 -3.38 -13.86 -5.89
N CYS A 39 -2.76 -12.81 -6.44
CA CYS A 39 -2.24 -12.85 -7.80
C CYS A 39 -1.09 -13.87 -7.91
N GLU A 40 -0.17 -13.92 -6.95
CA GLU A 40 0.93 -14.89 -6.90
C GLU A 40 0.40 -16.33 -6.86
N VAL A 41 -0.49 -16.63 -5.90
CA VAL A 41 -1.04 -17.98 -5.68
C VAL A 41 -1.86 -18.46 -6.86
N LEU A 42 -2.61 -17.57 -7.50
CA LEU A 42 -3.49 -17.92 -8.62
C LEU A 42 -2.81 -17.83 -9.99
N GLY A 43 -1.55 -17.38 -10.06
CA GLY A 43 -0.86 -17.10 -11.31
C GLY A 43 -1.57 -16.04 -12.16
N CYS A 44 -2.23 -15.07 -11.51
CA CYS A 44 -2.82 -13.92 -12.19
C CYS A 44 -1.74 -12.87 -12.44
N GLU A 45 -1.92 -12.05 -13.47
CA GLU A 45 -1.07 -10.89 -13.68
C GLU A 45 -1.11 -9.95 -12.46
N MET A 46 0.04 -9.34 -12.14
CA MET A 46 0.14 -8.39 -11.05
C MET A 46 -0.55 -7.05 -11.35
N PRO A 47 -0.99 -6.28 -10.34
CA PRO A 47 -1.31 -4.86 -10.49
C PRO A 47 -0.10 -4.04 -10.96
N GLU A 48 -0.34 -2.94 -11.66
CA GLU A 48 0.72 -2.07 -12.22
C GLU A 48 1.67 -1.52 -11.16
N CYS A 49 1.15 -1.22 -9.96
CA CYS A 49 1.95 -0.71 -8.85
C CYS A 49 2.87 -1.76 -8.20
N TYR A 50 2.78 -3.05 -8.57
CA TYR A 50 3.60 -4.09 -7.97
C TYR A 50 5.09 -3.83 -8.20
N ASP A 51 5.50 -3.52 -9.43
CA ASP A 51 6.90 -3.23 -9.74
C ASP A 51 7.35 -1.90 -9.12
N GLU A 52 6.49 -0.87 -9.16
CA GLU A 52 6.76 0.45 -8.58
C GLU A 52 6.99 0.39 -7.06
N THR A 53 6.29 -0.52 -6.37
CA THR A 53 6.39 -0.73 -4.93
C THR A 53 7.45 -1.77 -4.55
N GLY A 54 8.30 -2.19 -5.49
CA GLY A 54 9.32 -3.20 -5.25
C GLY A 54 8.73 -4.51 -4.72
N GLY A 55 7.64 -4.95 -5.35
CA GLY A 55 6.92 -6.17 -5.01
C GLY A 55 6.21 -6.11 -3.66
N PHE A 56 5.74 -4.92 -3.24
CA PHE A 56 5.14 -4.72 -1.91
C PHE A 56 6.05 -5.17 -0.75
N SER A 57 7.36 -5.03 -0.89
CA SER A 57 8.30 -5.45 0.15
C SER A 57 8.38 -4.47 1.33
N ILE A 58 8.63 -5.00 2.53
CA ILE A 58 8.91 -4.16 3.72
C ILE A 58 10.10 -3.22 3.45
N GLY A 59 11.11 -3.69 2.71
CA GLY A 59 12.29 -2.90 2.35
C GLY A 59 11.96 -1.65 1.52
N HIS A 60 11.06 -1.77 0.56
CA HIS A 60 10.60 -0.63 -0.25
C HIS A 60 9.88 0.41 0.63
N PHE A 61 8.87 0.00 1.40
CA PHE A 61 8.10 0.93 2.22
C PHE A 61 8.94 1.55 3.34
N THR A 62 9.90 0.80 3.90
CA THR A 62 10.86 1.33 4.87
C THR A 62 11.76 2.40 4.24
N SER A 63 12.20 2.20 3.00
CA SER A 63 12.98 3.19 2.27
C SER A 63 12.16 4.46 1.99
N LYS A 64 10.89 4.29 1.59
CA LYS A 64 9.96 5.41 1.39
C LYS A 64 9.77 6.25 2.66
N ILE A 65 9.60 5.58 3.81
CA ILE A 65 9.52 6.25 5.12
C ILE A 65 10.79 7.05 5.39
N LYS A 66 11.97 6.46 5.21
CA LYS A 66 13.26 7.15 5.44
C LYS A 66 13.46 8.36 4.53
N GLU A 67 12.98 8.31 3.29
CA GLU A 67 13.01 9.45 2.37
C GLU A 67 12.17 10.62 2.91
N ILE A 68 10.97 10.34 3.40
CA ILE A 68 10.08 11.34 4.00
C ILE A 68 10.70 11.91 5.28
N GLU A 69 11.18 11.05 6.18
CA GLU A 69 11.83 11.47 7.43
C GLU A 69 13.04 12.38 7.16
N LYS A 70 13.84 12.06 6.13
CA LYS A 70 14.97 12.89 5.70
C LYS A 70 14.52 14.25 5.17
N ARG A 71 13.46 14.32 4.36
CA ARG A 71 12.91 15.59 3.85
C ARG A 71 12.36 16.45 4.99
N ARG A 72 11.68 15.84 5.96
CA ARG A 72 10.98 16.53 7.04
C ARG A 72 11.81 16.79 8.28
N GLY A 73 12.96 16.12 8.41
CA GLY A 73 13.85 16.25 9.56
C GLY A 73 13.25 15.71 10.87
N LYS A 74 12.26 14.82 10.79
CA LYS A 74 11.53 14.26 11.93
C LYS A 74 11.13 12.80 11.67
N PRO A 75 10.89 12.00 12.73
CA PRO A 75 10.31 10.65 12.59
C PRO A 75 8.94 10.67 11.91
N ILE A 76 8.63 9.64 11.13
CA ILE A 76 7.41 9.59 10.30
C ILE A 76 6.13 9.72 11.13
N LYS A 77 6.11 9.16 12.33
CA LYS A 77 4.96 9.29 13.24
C LYS A 77 4.66 10.74 13.58
N GLU A 78 5.70 11.51 13.93
CA GLU A 78 5.56 12.94 14.23
C GLU A 78 5.13 13.73 12.99
N VAL A 79 5.66 13.38 11.81
CA VAL A 79 5.27 14.00 10.53
C VAL A 79 3.78 13.80 10.25
N LEU A 80 3.29 12.56 10.37
CA LEU A 80 1.88 12.25 10.12
C LEU A 80 0.94 12.88 11.17
N GLU A 81 1.37 12.94 12.43
CA GLU A 81 0.63 13.63 13.50
C GLU A 81 0.56 15.15 13.25
N ASP A 82 1.65 15.76 12.81
CA ASP A 82 1.69 17.17 12.41
C ASP A 82 0.70 17.43 11.25
N PHE A 83 0.68 16.59 10.22
CA PHE A 83 -0.26 16.73 9.10
C PHE A 83 -1.72 16.53 9.51
N ARG A 84 -2.02 15.58 10.39
CA ARG A 84 -3.41 15.37 10.89
C ARG A 84 -3.90 16.52 11.76
N SER A 85 -3.02 17.08 12.58
CA SER A 85 -3.38 18.13 13.55
C SER A 85 -3.40 19.54 12.94
N LYS A 86 -2.50 19.82 12.01
CA LYS A 86 -2.29 21.17 11.44
C LYS A 86 -2.73 21.28 9.98
N GLY A 87 -3.06 20.17 9.33
CA GLY A 87 -3.31 20.09 7.90
C GLY A 87 -2.02 20.11 7.07
N THR A 88 -2.16 19.77 5.80
CA THR A 88 -1.13 19.92 4.76
C THR A 88 -1.22 21.33 4.17
N LYS A 89 -0.08 21.94 3.83
CA LYS A 89 -0.02 23.31 3.26
C LYS A 89 0.49 23.34 1.82
N THR A 90 1.27 22.34 1.45
CA THR A 90 1.87 22.22 0.12
C THR A 90 1.51 20.89 -0.51
N LEU A 91 1.65 20.79 -1.83
CA LEU A 91 1.52 19.52 -2.54
C LEU A 91 2.50 18.46 -2.01
N GLU A 92 3.72 18.86 -1.63
CA GLU A 92 4.71 17.94 -1.04
C GLU A 92 4.23 17.41 0.32
N ASP A 93 3.52 18.23 1.10
CA ASP A 93 2.89 17.80 2.36
C ASP A 93 1.81 16.75 2.11
N GLU A 94 0.97 16.96 1.10
CA GLU A 94 -0.07 16.01 0.72
C GLU A 94 0.54 14.68 0.25
N ILE A 95 1.55 14.74 -0.61
CA ILE A 95 2.26 13.55 -1.10
C ILE A 95 2.91 12.80 0.07
N ASP A 96 3.66 13.49 0.93
CA ASP A 96 4.33 12.87 2.07
C ASP A 96 3.34 12.29 3.08
N PHE A 97 2.20 12.96 3.30
CA PHE A 97 1.15 12.45 4.16
C PHE A 97 0.54 11.16 3.60
N ILE A 98 0.15 11.19 2.32
CA ILE A 98 -0.48 10.07 1.63
C ILE A 98 0.47 8.87 1.61
N ASP A 99 1.72 9.07 1.17
CA ASP A 99 2.71 8.00 1.03
C ASP A 99 3.24 7.49 2.36
N GLY A 100 3.47 8.39 3.31
CA GLY A 100 3.89 8.02 4.67
C GLY A 100 2.84 7.17 5.37
N GLU A 101 1.57 7.58 5.30
CA GLU A 101 0.48 6.83 5.92
C GLU A 101 0.30 5.45 5.28
N PHE A 102 0.36 5.38 3.94
CA PHE A 102 0.26 4.10 3.24
C PHE A 102 1.43 3.18 3.55
N ALA A 103 2.66 3.70 3.55
CA ALA A 103 3.85 2.90 3.85
C ALA A 103 3.81 2.31 5.27
N GLU A 104 3.38 3.09 6.28
CA GLU A 104 3.18 2.56 7.64
C GLU A 104 2.12 1.46 7.68
N LYS A 105 0.98 1.66 7.01
CA LYS A 105 -0.11 0.67 6.96
C LYS A 105 0.32 -0.59 6.21
N ALA A 106 1.03 -0.47 5.08
CA ALA A 106 1.53 -1.59 4.30
C ALA A 106 2.51 -2.45 5.09
N ILE A 107 3.48 -1.83 5.79
CA ILE A 107 4.41 -2.58 6.65
C ILE A 107 3.66 -3.36 7.74
N ARG A 108 2.63 -2.76 8.35
CA ARG A 108 1.80 -3.46 9.35
C ARG A 108 1.03 -4.62 8.74
N ALA A 109 0.43 -4.43 7.57
CA ALA A 109 -0.31 -5.47 6.85
C ALA A 109 0.58 -6.67 6.51
N ILE A 110 1.76 -6.42 5.93
CA ILE A 110 2.73 -7.47 5.57
C ILE A 110 3.16 -8.24 6.82
N ARG A 111 3.59 -7.55 7.88
CA ARG A 111 4.00 -8.17 9.15
C ARG A 111 2.88 -8.92 9.86
N GLY A 112 1.65 -8.47 9.70
CA GLY A 112 0.48 -9.15 10.25
C GLY A 112 0.27 -10.54 9.66
N ARG A 113 0.68 -10.72 8.39
CA ARG A 113 0.53 -11.96 7.65
C ARG A 113 1.69 -12.93 7.84
N GLU A 114 2.92 -12.43 8.02
CA GLU A 114 4.09 -13.26 8.37
C GLU A 114 3.95 -13.98 9.74
N LYS A 115 2.98 -13.58 10.56
CA LYS A 115 2.72 -14.18 11.89
C LYS A 115 1.74 -15.37 11.86
N HIS A 116 1.23 -15.74 10.69
CA HIS A 116 0.28 -16.82 10.47
C HIS A 116 0.84 -17.86 9.50
#